data_AF-A0A1E4DK76-F1
#
_entry.id   AF-A0A1E4DK76-F1
#
_cell.length_a   1.000
_cell.length_b   1.000
_cell.length_c   1.000
_cell.angle_alpha   90.00
_cell.angle_beta   90.00
_cell.angle_gamma   90.00
#
_symmetry.space_group_name_H-M   'P 1'
#
loop_
_entity.id
_entity.type
_entity.pdbx_description
1 polymer ?
#
loop_
_entity_poly.entity_id
_entity_poly.type
_entity_poly.pdbx_seq_one_letter_code
_entity_poly.pdbx_strand_id
1 'polypeptide(L)'
;MADPHKRLDANISGNFYVDATCINCDACRQLAPASFEEVGDYSAVLHQPATDQQVRAAYRALLACPTGSIGTEQSDHAVMQAAKADFPLLVEEDVYYCGFNSEKSFGANSFFVRHPEGNWLIDSPRYLKPLVEAFDRVGGIAHIFLTHEDDVADAAKYAQRFGARRIIHRADVHAMPDAEDIVEGIDAISYRSEFRIIPVPGHTAGSL
;
A
#
# COMPACT_ATOMS: atom_id res chain seq x y z
N MET A 1 -15.92 5.23 1.00
CA MET A 1 -15.60 6.67 1.15
C MET A 1 -16.01 7.05 2.55
N ALA A 2 -15.31 8.00 3.17
CA ALA A 2 -15.58 8.41 4.53
C ALA A 2 -17.00 8.95 4.68
N ASP A 3 -17.61 8.67 5.82
CA ASP A 3 -18.94 9.11 6.20
C ASP A 3 -18.84 10.27 7.22
N PRO A 4 -19.27 11.49 6.86
CA PRO A 4 -19.29 12.62 7.78
C PRO A 4 -20.08 12.36 9.07
N HIS A 5 -21.11 11.49 9.03
CA HIS A 5 -21.91 11.13 10.20
C HIS A 5 -21.17 10.21 11.17
N LYS A 6 -20.06 9.61 10.75
CA LYS A 6 -19.19 8.76 11.58
C LYS A 6 -17.88 9.46 11.93
N ARG A 7 -17.75 10.77 11.70
CA ARG A 7 -16.57 11.54 12.06
C ARG A 7 -16.23 11.32 13.54
N LEU A 8 -14.96 11.02 13.83
CA LEU A 8 -14.49 10.88 15.20
C LEU A 8 -14.47 12.25 15.91
N ASP A 9 -14.92 12.29 17.16
CA ASP A 9 -14.88 13.50 18.00
C ASP A 9 -13.44 14.01 18.24
N ALA A 10 -12.45 13.12 18.11
CA ALA A 10 -11.04 13.44 18.26
C ALA A 10 -10.48 14.33 17.11
N ASN A 11 -11.17 14.41 15.96
CA ASN A 11 -10.71 15.29 14.89
C ASN A 11 -10.87 16.75 15.30
N ILE A 12 -9.83 17.55 15.07
CA ILE A 12 -9.97 19.01 15.11
C ILE A 12 -10.86 19.49 13.95
N SER A 13 -11.59 20.58 14.15
CA SER A 13 -12.42 21.18 13.11
C SER A 13 -11.59 21.57 11.87
N GLY A 14 -12.13 21.29 10.68
CA GLY A 14 -11.53 21.69 9.41
C GLY A 14 -11.88 20.77 8.26
N ASN A 15 -11.17 20.93 7.15
CA ASN A 15 -11.50 20.25 5.90
C ASN A 15 -11.31 18.73 6.01
N PHE A 16 -10.15 18.27 6.48
CA PHE A 16 -9.84 16.84 6.60
C PHE A 16 -10.39 16.27 7.89
N TYR A 17 -10.87 15.03 7.83
CA TYR A 17 -11.32 14.28 9.00
C TYR A 17 -11.15 12.79 8.80
N VAL A 18 -11.12 12.04 9.91
CA VAL A 18 -11.18 10.57 9.93
C VAL A 18 -12.52 10.13 10.54
N ASP A 19 -13.14 9.12 9.95
CA ASP A 19 -14.36 8.50 10.48
C ASP A 19 -14.09 7.21 11.27
N ALA A 20 -15.12 6.73 11.97
CA ALA A 20 -15.05 5.55 12.84
C ALA A 20 -14.92 4.21 12.11
N THR A 21 -14.80 4.20 10.77
CA THR A 21 -14.44 2.99 10.01
C THR A 21 -12.92 2.79 9.93
N CYS A 22 -12.14 3.71 10.50
CA CYS A 22 -10.69 3.57 10.57
C CYS A 22 -10.29 2.33 11.38
N ILE A 23 -9.28 1.61 10.90
CA ILE A 23 -8.75 0.38 11.50
C ILE A 23 -7.35 0.57 12.12
N ASN A 24 -6.94 1.82 12.34
CA ASN A 24 -5.64 2.18 12.91
C ASN A 24 -4.40 1.61 12.18
N CYS A 25 -4.45 1.43 10.86
CA CYS A 25 -3.36 0.84 10.05
C CYS A 25 -2.10 1.72 9.87
N ASP A 26 -1.99 2.87 10.54
CA ASP A 26 -0.84 3.79 10.49
C ASP A 26 -0.53 4.49 9.13
N ALA A 27 -1.07 4.02 7.99
CA ALA A 27 -0.74 4.54 6.65
C ALA A 27 -0.84 6.08 6.51
N CYS A 28 -1.83 6.69 7.14
CA CYS A 28 -1.99 8.15 7.10
C CYS A 28 -0.92 8.92 7.88
N ARG A 29 -0.44 8.34 8.98
CA ARG A 29 0.59 8.94 9.83
C ARG A 29 1.97 8.81 9.20
N GLN A 30 2.20 7.75 8.43
CA GLN A 30 3.43 7.62 7.62
C GLN A 30 3.49 8.68 6.50
N LEU A 31 2.35 8.94 5.84
CA LEU A 31 2.31 9.84 4.69
C LEU A 31 2.14 11.32 5.05
N ALA A 32 1.44 11.61 6.14
CA ALA A 32 1.13 12.96 6.59
C ALA A 32 1.20 13.09 8.12
N PRO A 33 2.38 12.81 8.74
CA PRO A 33 2.54 12.83 10.21
C PRO A 33 2.28 14.20 10.83
N ALA A 34 2.40 15.28 10.04
CA ALA A 34 2.09 16.63 10.51
C ALA A 34 0.59 16.88 10.71
N SER A 35 -0.29 16.01 10.18
CA SER A 35 -1.75 16.16 10.27
C SER A 35 -2.43 15.06 11.07
N PHE A 36 -1.96 13.81 10.92
CA PHE A 36 -2.60 12.63 11.49
C PHE A 36 -1.79 12.06 12.64
N GLU A 37 -2.47 11.73 13.74
CA GLU A 37 -1.88 11.11 14.92
C GLU A 37 -2.76 9.94 15.40
N GLU A 38 -2.18 9.05 16.21
CA GLU A 38 -2.91 7.93 16.82
C GLU A 38 -3.76 8.42 17.99
N VAL A 39 -5.03 8.00 18.02
CA VAL A 39 -5.96 8.29 19.11
C VAL A 39 -6.75 7.02 19.43
N GLY A 40 -6.30 6.29 20.46
CA GLY A 40 -6.90 5.01 20.84
C GLY A 40 -6.83 4.00 19.69
N ASP A 41 -7.98 3.43 19.32
CA ASP A 41 -8.09 2.43 18.26
C ASP A 41 -8.21 3.05 16.85
N TYR A 42 -7.86 4.32 16.68
CA TYR A 42 -8.02 5.07 15.44
C TYR A 42 -6.82 5.98 15.15
N SER A 43 -6.79 6.50 13.92
CA SER A 43 -6.09 7.74 13.63
C SER A 43 -7.07 8.91 13.57
N ALA A 44 -6.64 10.11 13.92
CA ALA A 44 -7.45 11.32 13.83
C ALA A 44 -6.64 12.50 13.28
N VAL A 45 -7.33 13.50 12.74
CA VAL A 45 -6.69 14.76 12.34
C VAL A 45 -6.54 15.65 13.57
N LEU A 46 -5.32 15.81 14.09
CA LEU A 46 -5.05 16.72 15.22
C LEU A 46 -4.57 18.09 14.75
N HIS A 47 -4.06 18.18 13.53
CA HIS A 47 -3.67 19.43 12.88
C HIS A 47 -4.16 19.44 11.43
N GLN A 48 -4.92 20.46 11.04
CA GLN A 48 -5.28 20.62 9.63
C GLN A 48 -4.03 20.99 8.81
N PRO A 49 -3.85 20.42 7.61
CA PRO A 49 -2.75 20.79 6.74
C PRO A 49 -2.87 22.27 6.36
N ALA A 50 -1.79 23.03 6.55
CA ALA A 50 -1.77 24.49 6.39
C ALA A 50 -0.97 24.96 5.16
N THR A 51 -0.10 24.11 4.60
CA THR A 51 0.71 24.41 3.40
C THR A 51 0.33 23.50 2.24
N ASP A 52 0.58 23.93 1.00
CA ASP A 52 0.33 23.12 -0.19
C ASP A 52 0.97 21.72 -0.12
N GLN A 53 2.17 21.64 0.47
CA GLN A 53 2.87 20.37 0.69
C GLN A 53 2.11 19.48 1.69
N GLN A 54 1.65 20.03 2.81
CA GLN A 54 0.89 19.28 3.81
C GLN A 54 -0.48 18.86 3.25
N VAL A 55 -1.14 19.72 2.47
CA VAL A 55 -2.41 19.40 1.82
C VAL A 55 -2.20 18.25 0.82
N ARG A 56 -1.15 18.32 -0.01
CA ARG A 56 -0.78 17.24 -0.94
C ARG A 56 -0.50 15.92 -0.21
N ALA A 57 0.21 15.97 0.92
CA ALA A 57 0.46 14.81 1.77
C ALA A 57 -0.83 14.23 2.38
N ALA A 58 -1.75 15.06 2.86
CA ALA A 58 -3.04 14.62 3.39
C ALA A 58 -3.92 13.96 2.31
N TYR A 59 -3.89 14.45 1.07
CA TYR A 59 -4.55 13.76 -0.05
C TYR A 59 -3.88 12.42 -0.39
N ARG A 60 -2.54 12.30 -0.31
CA ARG A 60 -1.85 11.01 -0.45
C ARG A 60 -2.30 10.03 0.64
N ALA A 61 -2.38 10.48 1.89
CA ALA A 61 -2.91 9.70 3.01
C ALA A 61 -4.36 9.24 2.76
N LEU A 62 -5.22 10.14 2.27
CA LEU A 62 -6.60 9.81 1.90
C LEU A 62 -6.67 8.70 0.85
N LEU A 63 -5.85 8.80 -0.20
CA LEU A 63 -5.81 7.81 -1.28
C LEU A 63 -5.21 6.47 -0.84
N ALA A 64 -4.25 6.49 0.09
CA ALA A 64 -3.63 5.31 0.66
C ALA A 64 -4.50 4.60 1.70
N CYS A 65 -5.46 5.29 2.33
CA CYS A 65 -6.33 4.71 3.35
C CYS A 65 -7.09 3.47 2.81
N PRO A 66 -6.89 2.29 3.43
CA PRO A 66 -7.43 1.03 2.91
C PRO A 66 -8.96 0.96 3.00
N THR A 67 -9.51 1.44 4.11
CA THR A 67 -10.94 1.49 4.43
C THR A 67 -11.61 2.76 3.88
N GLY A 68 -10.83 3.70 3.34
CA GLY A 68 -11.32 4.98 2.84
C GLY A 68 -11.97 5.85 3.92
N SER A 69 -11.51 5.73 5.17
CA SER A 69 -12.04 6.42 6.36
C SER A 69 -11.62 7.88 6.47
N ILE A 70 -10.72 8.35 5.61
CA ILE A 70 -10.28 9.74 5.56
C ILE A 70 -11.15 10.48 4.56
N GLY A 71 -11.75 11.59 5.00
CA GLY A 71 -12.64 12.42 4.19
C GLY A 71 -12.20 13.89 4.17
N THR A 72 -12.81 14.63 3.24
CA THR A 72 -12.72 16.09 3.14
C THR A 72 -14.12 16.68 3.12
N GLU A 73 -14.39 17.79 3.81
CA GLU A 73 -15.64 18.54 3.69
C GLU A 73 -15.78 19.20 2.32
N GLN A 74 -14.67 19.75 1.81
CA GLN A 74 -14.54 20.41 0.53
C GLN A 74 -13.34 19.80 -0.21
N SER A 75 -13.65 18.86 -1.10
CA SER A 75 -12.62 18.18 -1.91
C SER A 75 -12.09 19.12 -3.00
N ASP A 76 -10.77 19.28 -3.04
CA ASP A 76 -10.06 19.94 -4.12
C ASP A 76 -9.69 18.88 -5.18
N HIS A 77 -10.44 18.87 -6.27
CA HIS A 77 -10.25 17.89 -7.33
C HIS A 77 -8.89 18.01 -8.02
N ALA A 78 -8.33 19.21 -8.14
CA ALA A 78 -7.04 19.40 -8.79
C ALA A 78 -5.91 18.82 -7.94
N VAL A 79 -5.92 19.11 -6.63
CA VAL A 79 -4.92 18.56 -5.71
C VAL A 79 -5.09 17.05 -5.55
N MET A 80 -6.32 16.54 -5.53
CA MET A 80 -6.61 15.11 -5.51
C MET A 80 -6.02 14.38 -6.73
N GLN A 81 -6.24 14.91 -7.96
CA GLN A 81 -5.66 14.29 -9.16
C GLN A 81 -4.14 14.34 -9.16
N ALA A 82 -3.58 15.43 -8.64
CA ALA A 82 -2.14 15.56 -8.55
C ALA A 82 -1.57 14.57 -7.50
N ALA A 83 -2.20 14.42 -6.33
CA ALA A 83 -1.80 13.42 -5.31
C ALA A 83 -1.85 11.99 -5.86
N LYS A 84 -2.90 11.69 -6.63
CA LYS A 84 -3.08 10.42 -7.32
C LYS A 84 -1.99 10.15 -8.35
N ALA A 85 -1.51 11.19 -9.04
CA ALA A 85 -0.44 11.09 -10.02
C ALA A 85 0.96 10.94 -9.39
N ASP A 86 1.10 11.19 -8.08
CA ASP A 86 2.37 11.00 -7.39
C ASP A 86 2.70 9.52 -7.14
N PHE A 87 1.70 8.65 -7.13
CA PHE A 87 1.89 7.23 -6.87
C PHE A 87 2.34 6.45 -8.12
N PRO A 88 3.28 5.50 -7.99
CA PRO A 88 3.97 5.13 -6.74
C PRO A 88 5.03 6.18 -6.33
N LEU A 89 5.11 6.48 -5.03
CA LEU A 89 5.99 7.49 -4.44
C LEU A 89 7.41 6.97 -4.28
N LEU A 90 8.42 7.70 -4.77
CA LEU A 90 9.82 7.32 -4.54
C LEU A 90 10.13 7.32 -3.02
N VAL A 91 10.66 6.20 -2.53
CA VAL A 91 11.20 6.07 -1.17
C VAL A 91 12.69 6.36 -1.21
N GLU A 92 13.43 5.56 -1.97
CA GLU A 92 14.88 5.67 -2.16
C GLU A 92 15.28 4.95 -3.44
N GLU A 93 16.22 5.52 -4.19
CA GLU A 93 16.78 4.95 -5.43
C GLU A 93 15.70 4.46 -6.43
N ASP A 94 15.53 3.15 -6.54
CA ASP A 94 14.58 2.47 -7.43
C ASP A 94 13.42 1.80 -6.67
N VAL A 95 13.23 2.12 -5.40
CA VAL A 95 12.17 1.61 -4.52
C VAL A 95 11.08 2.66 -4.33
N TYR A 96 9.83 2.26 -4.60
CA TYR A 96 8.68 3.15 -4.57
C TYR A 96 7.55 2.57 -3.72
N TYR A 97 6.90 3.39 -2.91
CA TYR A 97 5.69 3.04 -2.16
C TYR A 97 4.46 3.20 -3.05
N CYS A 98 3.65 2.14 -3.20
CA CYS A 98 2.54 2.14 -4.14
C CYS A 98 1.33 2.98 -3.72
N GLY A 99 1.10 3.15 -2.42
CA GLY A 99 -0.17 3.69 -1.92
C GLY A 99 -1.37 2.82 -2.32
N PHE A 100 -2.56 3.42 -2.27
CA PHE A 100 -3.82 2.73 -2.56
C PHE A 100 -3.98 1.38 -1.85
N ASN A 101 -3.56 1.29 -0.59
CA ASN A 101 -3.55 0.06 0.19
C ASN A 101 -4.92 -0.62 0.19
N SER A 102 -4.91 -1.94 0.38
CA SER A 102 -6.11 -2.77 0.33
C SER A 102 -6.60 -3.10 1.74
N GLU A 103 -7.91 -2.98 1.95
CA GLU A 103 -8.57 -3.49 3.16
C GLU A 103 -8.40 -5.01 3.31
N LYS A 104 -8.25 -5.75 2.20
CA LYS A 104 -8.02 -7.20 2.21
C LYS A 104 -6.70 -7.63 2.86
N SER A 105 -5.77 -6.68 3.01
CA SER A 105 -4.45 -6.87 3.60
C SER A 105 -4.26 -5.97 4.82
N PHE A 106 -5.36 -5.63 5.49
CA PHE A 106 -5.38 -4.78 6.68
C PHE A 106 -4.66 -3.42 6.54
N GLY A 107 -4.47 -2.95 5.31
CA GLY A 107 -3.73 -1.72 5.04
C GLY A 107 -2.22 -1.86 4.91
N ALA A 108 -1.68 -3.07 4.74
CA ALA A 108 -0.27 -3.28 4.46
C ALA A 108 0.21 -2.41 3.29
N ASN A 109 1.44 -1.92 3.44
CA ASN A 109 2.11 -1.15 2.40
C ASN A 109 2.66 -2.10 1.35
N SER A 110 2.48 -1.75 0.08
CA SER A 110 3.11 -2.44 -1.04
C SER A 110 4.16 -1.54 -1.66
N PHE A 111 5.17 -2.19 -2.25
CA PHE A 111 6.29 -1.50 -2.86
C PHE A 111 6.51 -1.95 -4.30
N PHE A 112 6.96 -1.04 -5.13
CA PHE A 112 7.37 -1.30 -6.50
C PHE A 112 8.88 -1.06 -6.58
N VAL A 113 9.62 -2.04 -7.10
CA VAL A 113 11.07 -1.93 -7.28
C VAL A 113 11.39 -1.99 -8.77
N ARG A 114 12.05 -0.95 -9.27
CA ARG A 114 12.55 -0.95 -10.64
C ARG A 114 13.83 -1.75 -10.71
N HIS A 115 13.93 -2.62 -11.70
CA HIS A 115 15.10 -3.46 -11.85
C HIS A 115 15.37 -3.78 -13.34
N PRO A 116 16.64 -3.74 -13.81
CA PRO A 116 16.96 -3.94 -15.23
C PRO A 116 16.50 -5.29 -15.80
N GLU A 117 16.44 -6.33 -14.98
CA GLU A 117 15.97 -7.68 -15.40
C GLU A 117 14.46 -7.88 -15.28
N GLY A 118 13.71 -6.84 -14.89
CA GLY A 118 12.26 -6.87 -14.72
C GLY A 118 11.84 -6.35 -13.36
N ASN A 119 10.82 -5.47 -13.35
CA ASN A 119 10.37 -4.80 -12.14
C ASN A 119 9.62 -5.75 -11.19
N TRP A 120 9.65 -5.42 -9.91
CA TRP A 120 9.04 -6.18 -8.84
C TRP A 120 7.90 -5.40 -8.19
N LEU A 121 6.88 -6.13 -7.78
CA LEU A 121 5.87 -5.69 -6.84
C LEU A 121 6.02 -6.51 -5.56
N ILE A 122 6.28 -5.85 -4.44
CA ILE A 122 6.34 -6.44 -3.10
C ILE A 122 4.97 -6.22 -2.47
N ASP A 123 4.31 -7.32 -2.13
CA ASP A 123 2.89 -7.42 -1.77
C ASP A 123 2.00 -6.79 -2.84
N SER A 124 0.75 -6.46 -2.53
CA SER A 124 -0.15 -5.90 -3.56
C SER A 124 -1.08 -4.81 -3.04
N PRO A 125 -1.16 -3.66 -3.73
CA PRO A 125 -2.19 -2.66 -3.48
C PRO A 125 -3.51 -3.07 -4.13
N ARG A 126 -4.53 -2.22 -4.02
CA ARG A 126 -5.76 -2.37 -4.82
C ARG A 126 -5.44 -2.24 -6.31
N TYR A 127 -6.05 -3.09 -7.13
CA TYR A 127 -5.92 -3.02 -8.58
C TYR A 127 -6.71 -1.82 -9.14
N LEU A 128 -6.02 -0.70 -9.32
CA LEU A 128 -6.59 0.55 -9.80
C LEU A 128 -5.89 1.01 -11.08
N LYS A 129 -6.69 1.52 -12.02
CA LYS A 129 -6.22 2.05 -13.31
C LYS A 129 -4.97 2.97 -13.21
N PRO A 130 -4.87 3.94 -12.29
CA PRO A 130 -3.74 4.85 -12.22
C PRO A 130 -2.41 4.13 -11.91
N LEU A 131 -2.44 3.13 -11.02
CA LEU A 131 -1.28 2.32 -10.70
C LEU A 131 -0.92 1.41 -11.88
N VAL A 132 -1.91 0.76 -12.48
CA VAL A 132 -1.69 -0.08 -13.67
C VAL A 132 -1.02 0.72 -14.78
N GLU A 133 -1.53 1.92 -15.08
CA GLU A 133 -0.94 2.82 -16.07
C GLU A 133 0.46 3.32 -15.65
N ALA A 134 0.71 3.52 -14.35
CA ALA A 134 2.03 3.88 -13.85
C ALA A 134 3.05 2.76 -14.08
N PHE A 135 2.68 1.52 -13.79
CA PHE A 135 3.54 0.36 -14.03
C PHE A 135 3.75 0.12 -15.53
N ASP A 136 2.72 0.23 -16.36
CA ASP A 136 2.84 0.12 -17.83
C ASP A 136 3.89 1.07 -18.40
N ARG A 137 3.93 2.33 -17.94
CA ARG A 137 4.86 3.36 -18.43
C ARG A 137 6.34 3.02 -18.19
N VAL A 138 6.63 2.15 -17.22
CA VAL A 138 7.99 1.80 -16.81
C VAL A 138 8.35 0.34 -17.09
N GLY A 139 7.59 -0.32 -17.97
CA GLY A 139 7.89 -1.68 -18.44
C GLY A 139 7.08 -2.79 -17.76
N GLY A 140 6.07 -2.45 -16.97
CA GLY A 140 5.19 -3.40 -16.30
C GLY A 140 5.80 -4.04 -15.05
N ILE A 141 5.27 -5.20 -14.66
CA ILE A 141 5.72 -5.98 -13.50
C ILE A 141 6.13 -7.36 -14.00
N ALA A 142 7.33 -7.80 -13.67
CA ALA A 142 7.83 -9.14 -14.00
C ALA A 142 7.66 -10.12 -12.83
N HIS A 143 7.77 -9.62 -11.60
CA HIS A 143 7.74 -10.42 -10.37
C HIS A 143 6.79 -9.80 -9.35
N ILE A 144 6.01 -10.65 -8.67
CA ILE A 144 5.21 -10.27 -7.50
C ILE A 144 5.69 -11.14 -6.34
N PHE A 145 6.30 -10.52 -5.33
CA PHE A 145 6.75 -11.20 -4.13
C PHE A 145 5.76 -10.95 -3.01
N LEU A 146 5.20 -12.02 -2.44
CA LEU A 146 4.20 -11.96 -1.38
C LEU A 146 4.88 -12.36 -0.07
N THR A 147 4.90 -11.44 0.89
CA THR A 147 5.57 -11.61 2.18
C THR A 147 4.88 -12.69 3.02
N HIS A 148 3.55 -12.75 3.00
CA HIS A 148 2.74 -13.80 3.63
C HIS A 148 1.32 -13.88 3.04
N GLU A 149 0.51 -14.81 3.55
CA GLU A 149 -0.87 -15.09 3.09
C GLU A 149 -1.87 -13.94 3.21
N ASP A 150 -1.67 -12.99 4.12
CA ASP A 150 -2.60 -11.87 4.33
C ASP A 150 -2.37 -10.69 3.35
N ASP A 151 -1.15 -10.56 2.82
CA ASP A 151 -0.72 -9.40 2.03
C ASP A 151 -0.82 -9.60 0.51
N VAL A 152 -1.70 -10.53 0.10
CA VAL A 152 -1.91 -10.90 -1.31
C VAL A 152 -2.84 -9.97 -2.08
N ALA A 153 -3.75 -9.26 -1.41
CA ALA A 153 -4.76 -8.34 -1.95
C ALA A 153 -5.28 -8.65 -3.37
N ASP A 154 -4.80 -7.90 -4.38
CA ASP A 154 -5.19 -8.02 -5.78
C ASP A 154 -4.02 -8.53 -6.67
N ALA A 155 -3.01 -9.19 -6.07
CA ALA A 155 -1.82 -9.70 -6.76
C ALA A 155 -2.15 -10.56 -7.99
N ALA A 156 -3.20 -11.38 -7.91
CA ALA A 156 -3.65 -12.21 -9.03
C ALA A 156 -4.05 -11.38 -10.27
N LYS A 157 -4.67 -10.20 -10.08
CA LYS A 157 -5.06 -9.31 -11.18
C LYS A 157 -3.83 -8.66 -11.81
N TYR A 158 -2.86 -8.26 -11.00
CA TYR A 158 -1.58 -7.74 -11.47
C TYR A 158 -0.81 -8.81 -12.27
N ALA A 159 -0.71 -10.04 -11.73
CA ALA A 159 -0.08 -11.16 -12.43
C ALA A 159 -0.74 -11.43 -13.78
N GLN A 160 -2.08 -11.48 -13.83
CA GLN A 160 -2.81 -11.66 -15.08
C GLN A 160 -2.57 -10.53 -16.10
N ARG A 161 -2.54 -9.27 -15.65
CA ARG A 161 -2.37 -8.10 -16.54
C ARG A 161 -0.96 -7.99 -17.11
N PHE A 162 0.06 -8.35 -16.33
CA PHE A 162 1.46 -8.14 -16.69
C PHE A 162 2.20 -9.44 -17.08
N GLY A 163 1.56 -10.60 -16.90
CA GLY A 163 2.25 -11.89 -17.05
C GLY A 163 3.31 -12.11 -15.97
N ALA A 164 3.14 -11.48 -14.80
CA ALA A 164 4.12 -11.50 -13.73
C ALA A 164 4.12 -12.84 -13.00
N ARG A 165 5.31 -13.30 -12.59
CA ARG A 165 5.48 -14.49 -11.75
C ARG A 165 5.26 -14.13 -10.30
N ARG A 166 4.40 -14.87 -9.61
CA ARG A 166 4.15 -14.72 -8.18
C ARG A 166 5.04 -15.66 -7.40
N ILE A 167 5.61 -15.11 -6.33
CA ILE A 167 6.52 -15.79 -5.41
C ILE A 167 5.87 -15.77 -4.04
N ILE A 168 5.72 -16.93 -3.41
CA ILE A 168 5.18 -17.07 -2.04
C ILE A 168 5.81 -18.29 -1.36
N HIS A 169 5.81 -18.32 -0.03
CA HIS A 169 6.26 -19.49 0.71
C HIS A 169 5.26 -20.65 0.64
N ARG A 170 5.77 -21.88 0.70
CA ARG A 170 4.97 -23.12 0.66
C ARG A 170 3.89 -23.21 1.72
N ALA A 171 4.16 -22.69 2.92
CA ALA A 171 3.19 -22.73 4.02
C ALA A 171 1.97 -21.82 3.77
N ASP A 172 2.16 -20.73 3.02
CA ASP A 172 1.16 -19.70 2.76
C ASP A 172 0.58 -19.80 1.33
N VAL A 173 1.01 -20.81 0.56
CA VAL A 173 0.62 -21.00 -0.85
C VAL A 173 -0.88 -21.10 -1.07
N HIS A 174 -1.65 -21.45 -0.05
CA HIS A 174 -3.10 -21.54 -0.18
C HIS A 174 -3.77 -20.18 -0.44
N ALA A 175 -3.13 -19.07 -0.06
CA ALA A 175 -3.58 -17.72 -0.40
C ALA A 175 -3.25 -17.31 -1.85
N MET A 176 -2.25 -17.97 -2.46
CA MET A 176 -1.91 -17.81 -3.88
C MET A 176 -1.60 -19.16 -4.54
N PRO A 177 -2.62 -20.04 -4.78
CA PRO A 177 -2.38 -21.41 -5.23
C PRO A 177 -1.73 -21.52 -6.62
N ASP A 178 -1.92 -20.49 -7.46
CA ASP A 178 -1.39 -20.43 -8.82
C ASP A 178 0.00 -19.76 -8.88
N ALA A 179 0.69 -19.60 -7.74
CA ALA A 179 2.02 -19.01 -7.71
C ALA A 179 3.04 -19.84 -8.50
N GLU A 180 3.82 -19.14 -9.34
CA GLU A 180 4.79 -19.74 -10.24
C GLU A 180 6.06 -20.20 -9.54
N ASP A 181 6.42 -19.54 -8.44
CA ASP A 181 7.65 -19.76 -7.70
C ASP A 181 7.33 -19.97 -6.22
N ILE A 182 7.64 -21.15 -5.68
CA ILE A 182 7.37 -21.50 -4.29
C ILE A 182 8.68 -21.54 -3.51
N VAL A 183 8.77 -20.71 -2.47
CA VAL A 183 9.88 -20.73 -1.51
C VAL A 183 9.64 -21.81 -0.47
N GLU A 184 10.67 -22.57 -0.11
CA GLU A 184 10.60 -23.66 0.87
C GLU A 184 11.74 -23.57 1.87
N GLY A 185 11.49 -24.04 3.09
CA GLY A 185 12.47 -24.07 4.16
C GLY A 185 12.58 -22.76 4.91
N ILE A 186 13.49 -22.73 5.88
CA ILE A 186 13.69 -21.58 6.78
C ILE A 186 15.05 -20.89 6.57
N ASP A 187 15.86 -21.41 5.66
CA ASP A 187 17.17 -20.86 5.35
C ASP A 187 17.04 -19.73 4.35
N ALA A 188 17.86 -18.70 4.50
CA ALA A 188 17.90 -17.61 3.54
C ALA A 188 18.39 -18.09 2.17
N ILE A 189 17.70 -17.68 1.10
CA ILE A 189 18.03 -18.07 -0.27
C ILE A 189 18.45 -16.87 -1.11
N SER A 190 19.49 -17.05 -1.90
CA SER A 190 19.79 -16.15 -3.02
C SER A 190 18.87 -16.52 -4.17
N TYR A 191 17.91 -15.65 -4.47
CA TYR A 191 16.90 -15.96 -5.49
C TYR A 191 17.35 -15.47 -6.88
N ARG A 192 17.97 -14.30 -6.96
CA ARG A 192 18.57 -13.72 -8.18
C ARG A 192 19.79 -12.88 -7.83
N SER A 193 20.47 -12.32 -8.85
CA SER A 193 21.45 -11.24 -8.61
C SER A 193 20.79 -10.17 -7.76
N GLU A 194 21.45 -9.76 -6.68
CA GLU A 194 21.00 -8.69 -5.76
C GLU A 194 19.77 -8.99 -4.88
N PHE A 195 19.02 -10.08 -5.12
CA PHE A 195 17.86 -10.45 -4.30
C PHE A 195 18.12 -11.65 -3.38
N ARG A 196 17.94 -11.43 -2.08
CA ARG A 196 17.96 -12.46 -1.04
C ARG A 196 16.60 -12.50 -0.35
N ILE A 197 16.01 -13.69 -0.28
CA ILE A 197 14.75 -13.94 0.46
C ILE A 197 15.12 -14.58 1.80
N ILE A 198 14.51 -14.13 2.90
CA ILE A 198 14.85 -14.57 4.25
C ILE A 198 13.57 -15.03 4.94
N PRO A 199 13.24 -16.34 4.91
CA PRO A 199 12.11 -16.86 5.67
C PRO A 199 12.18 -16.46 7.15
N VAL A 200 11.12 -15.85 7.66
CA VAL A 200 10.98 -15.34 9.04
C VAL A 200 9.63 -15.77 9.63
N PRO A 201 9.37 -17.09 9.77
CA PRO A 201 8.09 -17.58 10.25
C PRO A 201 7.75 -16.97 11.62
N GLY A 202 6.52 -16.47 11.75
CA GLY A 202 6.11 -15.71 12.92
C GLY A 202 4.65 -15.28 12.84
N HIS A 203 4.38 -14.19 12.11
CA HIS A 203 3.01 -13.73 11.86
C HIS A 203 2.19 -14.83 11.18
N THR A 204 2.77 -15.42 10.14
CA THR A 204 2.28 -16.63 9.48
C THR A 204 3.41 -17.68 9.44
N ALA A 205 3.07 -18.93 9.15
CA ALA A 205 4.07 -19.98 9.04
C ALA A 205 4.98 -19.81 7.80
N GLY A 206 4.53 -19.06 6.80
CA GLY A 206 5.26 -18.78 5.57
C GLY A 206 5.70 -17.34 5.39
N SER A 207 5.79 -16.55 6.46
CA SER A 207 6.35 -15.21 6.41
C SER A 207 7.79 -15.22 5.85
N LEU A 208 8.08 -14.33 4.90
CA LEU A 208 9.35 -14.17 4.17
C LEU A 208 10.04 -12.81 4.37
#